data_AF-A0A3A4UE34-F1
#
_entry.id   AF-A0A3A4UE34-F1
#
_cell.length_a   1.000
_cell.length_b   1.000
_cell.length_c   1.000
_cell.angle_alpha   90.00
_cell.angle_beta   90.00
_cell.angle_gamma   90.00
#
_symmetry.space_group_name_H-M   'P 1'
#
loop_
_entity.id
_entity.type
_entity.pdbx_description
1 polymer ?
#
loop_
_entity_poly.entity_id
_entity_poly.type
_entity_poly.pdbx_seq_one_letter_code
_entity_poly.pdbx_strand_id
1 'polypeptide(L)'
;MAIQLFITNQKSGWTRLWSLQNHKGKVKKTFSYRMFILNESGSVREFEVSRDALVPTFIKRKQSKYGIDGEAPPNKIQKPYNARIRTDGKKGFRLELYESGVGKKNNKNVILGTGKVLRKHIQIHIGPGCSEGCFLLTGWTKGREKFKRAIKQMIVQDKSRGIKKAEEFIVRVEKR
;
A
#
# COMPACT_ATOMS: atom_id res chain seq x y z
N MET A 1 -18.60 1.19 -8.78
CA MET A 1 -17.38 0.42 -8.46
C MET A 1 -16.37 1.37 -7.84
N ALA A 2 -15.54 0.83 -6.96
CA ALA A 2 -14.46 1.54 -6.27
C ALA A 2 -13.26 1.75 -7.21
N ILE A 3 -12.42 2.76 -6.93
CA ILE A 3 -11.12 2.93 -7.59
C ILE A 3 -10.26 1.69 -7.32
N GLN A 4 -9.80 1.03 -8.37
CA GLN A 4 -8.99 -0.19 -8.29
C GLN A 4 -7.50 0.18 -8.34
N LEU A 5 -6.71 -0.39 -7.44
CA LEU A 5 -5.26 -0.38 -7.49
C LEU A 5 -4.80 -1.81 -7.73
N PHE A 6 -4.03 -2.05 -8.79
CA PHE A 6 -3.49 -3.36 -9.15
C PHE A 6 -1.96 -3.32 -9.12
N ILE A 7 -1.36 -3.96 -8.12
CA ILE A 7 0.08 -4.09 -7.96
C ILE A 7 0.52 -5.42 -8.59
N THR A 8 1.40 -5.36 -9.58
CA THR A 8 1.81 -6.51 -10.41
C THR A 8 3.10 -7.18 -9.92
N ASN A 9 3.46 -8.32 -10.53
CA ASN A 9 4.78 -8.95 -10.47
C ASN A 9 5.78 -8.35 -11.47
N GLN A 10 5.33 -7.49 -12.39
CA GLN A 10 6.21 -6.93 -13.41
C GLN A 10 7.17 -5.94 -12.76
N LYS A 11 8.46 -6.31 -12.73
CA LYS A 11 9.54 -5.42 -12.28
C LYS A 11 9.60 -4.21 -13.22
N SER A 12 9.63 -3.02 -12.65
CA SER A 12 9.78 -1.76 -13.40
C SER A 12 11.13 -1.10 -13.17
N GLY A 13 11.84 -1.48 -12.09
CA GLY A 13 13.16 -0.95 -11.81
C GLY A 13 13.62 -1.22 -10.38
N TRP A 14 14.37 -0.26 -9.85
CA TRP A 14 14.92 -0.33 -8.50
C TRP A 14 14.45 0.86 -7.67
N THR A 15 14.15 0.60 -6.41
CA THR A 15 13.82 1.62 -5.42
C THR A 15 14.63 1.45 -4.14
N ARG A 16 14.59 2.45 -3.28
CA ARG A 16 15.21 2.45 -1.96
C ARG A 16 14.11 2.30 -0.92
N LEU A 17 14.15 1.21 -0.17
CA LEU A 17 13.38 1.06 1.05
C LEU A 17 14.05 1.86 2.15
N TRP A 18 13.26 2.69 2.82
CA TRP A 18 13.66 3.39 4.02
C TRP A 18 12.94 2.74 5.20
N SER A 19 13.68 2.29 6.21
CA SER A 19 13.10 1.84 7.47
C SER A 19 13.58 2.73 8.60
N LEU A 20 12.64 3.23 9.40
CA LEU A 20 12.96 3.85 10.70
C LEU A 20 13.22 2.74 11.72
N GLN A 21 14.32 2.00 11.56
CA GLN A 21 14.80 1.10 12.62
C GLN A 21 15.46 1.98 13.70
N ASN A 22 14.87 2.08 14.89
CA ASN A 22 15.38 2.86 16.03
C ASN A 22 15.73 4.32 15.71
N HIS A 23 14.92 5.02 14.92
CA HIS A 23 15.19 6.40 14.52
C HIS A 23 16.49 6.61 13.71
N LYS A 24 17.17 5.54 13.27
CA LYS A 24 18.34 5.58 12.38
C LYS A 24 17.95 4.90 11.05
N GLY A 25 17.68 5.72 10.03
CA GLY A 25 17.19 5.25 8.74
C GLY A 25 18.15 4.27 8.07
N LYS A 26 17.79 3.00 7.94
CA LYS A 26 18.52 2.06 7.05
C LYS A 26 17.90 2.11 5.66
N VAL A 27 18.78 2.27 4.67
CA VAL A 27 18.40 2.30 3.25
C VAL A 27 18.78 0.96 2.63
N LYS A 28 17.82 0.26 2.01
CA LYS A 28 18.09 -0.98 1.24
C LYS A 28 17.58 -0.81 -0.18
N LYS A 29 18.41 -1.18 -1.16
CA LYS A 29 17.98 -1.26 -2.56
C LYS A 29 17.08 -2.49 -2.75
N THR A 30 15.93 -2.33 -3.39
CA THR A 30 14.99 -3.42 -3.72
C THR A 30 14.35 -3.18 -5.08
N PHE A 31 13.68 -4.18 -5.63
CA PHE A 31 12.93 -4.02 -6.88
C PHE A 31 11.66 -3.19 -6.66
N SER A 32 11.34 -2.34 -7.63
CA SER A 32 10.01 -1.76 -7.78
C SER A 32 9.20 -2.55 -8.79
N TYR A 33 7.88 -2.51 -8.60
CA TYR A 33 6.89 -3.23 -9.40
C TYR A 33 5.87 -2.24 -9.95
N ARG A 34 5.30 -2.55 -11.11
CA ARG A 34 4.24 -1.72 -11.71
C ARG A 34 2.97 -1.79 -10.87
N MET A 35 2.37 -0.64 -10.64
CA MET A 35 1.05 -0.47 -10.06
C MET A 35 0.17 0.34 -11.01
N PHE A 36 -0.98 -0.21 -11.35
CA PHE A 36 -2.01 0.49 -12.10
C PHE A 36 -3.11 0.98 -11.18
N ILE A 37 -3.63 2.16 -11.48
CA ILE A 37 -4.82 2.71 -10.84
C ILE A 37 -5.86 2.92 -11.92
N LEU A 38 -7.05 2.38 -11.72
CA LEU A 38 -8.20 2.47 -12.62
C LEU A 38 -9.39 3.02 -11.84
N ASN A 39 -10.09 3.98 -12.41
CA ASN A 39 -11.39 4.44 -11.92
C ASN A 39 -12.52 3.99 -12.85
N GLU A 40 -13.77 4.16 -12.44
CA GLU A 40 -14.91 3.75 -13.27
C GLU A 40 -15.11 4.64 -14.49
N SER A 41 -14.61 5.86 -14.46
CA SER A 41 -14.61 6.75 -15.62
C SER A 41 -13.70 6.27 -16.77
N GLY A 42 -12.89 5.23 -16.56
CA GLY A 42 -12.00 4.66 -17.56
C GLY A 42 -10.58 5.25 -17.58
N SER A 43 -10.25 6.14 -16.65
CA SER A 43 -8.89 6.67 -16.53
C SER A 43 -7.95 5.64 -15.94
N VAL A 44 -6.78 5.49 -16.56
CA VAL A 44 -5.69 4.66 -16.05
C VAL A 44 -4.48 5.53 -15.70
N ARG A 45 -3.82 5.22 -14.58
CA ARG A 45 -2.55 5.82 -14.19
C ARG A 45 -1.58 4.74 -13.72
N GLU A 46 -0.32 4.91 -14.09
CA GLU A 46 0.75 3.99 -13.72
C GLU A 46 1.71 4.62 -12.72
N PHE A 47 2.10 3.81 -11.75
CA PHE A 47 3.07 4.11 -10.70
C PHE A 47 3.98 2.92 -10.49
N GLU A 48 5.08 3.18 -9.79
CA GLU A 48 5.96 2.14 -9.31
C GLU A 48 5.89 2.06 -7.79
N VAL A 49 5.91 0.84 -7.27
CA VAL A 49 5.77 0.59 -5.86
C VAL A 49 6.67 -0.56 -5.41
N SER A 50 7.23 -0.47 -4.21
CA SER A 50 7.88 -1.62 -3.60
C SER A 50 6.83 -2.60 -3.09
N ARG A 51 7.08 -3.89 -3.28
CA ARG A 51 6.34 -4.98 -2.62
C ARG A 51 7.09 -5.59 -1.45
N ASP A 52 8.34 -5.19 -1.29
CA ASP A 52 9.19 -5.62 -0.19
C ASP A 52 9.11 -4.57 0.92
N ALA A 53 9.01 -5.04 2.17
CA ALA A 53 9.16 -4.19 3.35
C ALA A 53 10.42 -4.58 4.12
N LEU A 54 11.06 -3.58 4.73
CA LEU A 54 12.16 -3.81 5.65
C LEU A 54 11.60 -4.21 7.03
N VAL A 55 11.87 -5.44 7.45
CA VAL A 55 11.57 -5.92 8.81
C VAL A 55 12.67 -5.42 9.76
N PRO A 56 12.36 -4.64 10.81
CA PRO A 56 13.32 -4.28 11.83
C PRO A 56 13.64 -5.53 12.68
N THR A 57 14.71 -6.25 12.36
CA THR A 57 15.22 -7.34 13.19
C THR A 57 15.86 -6.75 14.45
N PHE A 58 15.09 -6.61 15.53
CA PHE A 58 15.65 -6.23 16.83
C PHE A 58 16.04 -7.42 17.71
N ILE A 59 15.61 -8.62 17.34
CA ILE A 59 15.91 -9.85 18.05
C ILE A 59 16.24 -10.88 16.97
N LYS A 60 17.16 -11.80 17.23
CA LYS A 60 17.50 -12.99 16.42
C LYS A 60 16.28 -13.92 16.11
N ARG A 61 15.05 -13.42 16.17
CA ARG A 61 13.88 -14.08 15.61
C ARG A 61 13.97 -13.96 14.10
N LYS A 62 14.40 -15.09 13.52
CA LYS A 62 14.33 -15.46 12.10
C LYS A 62 13.23 -14.69 11.39
N GLN A 63 13.58 -14.10 10.25
CA GLN A 63 12.67 -13.69 9.16
C GLN A 63 11.25 -14.24 9.37
N SER A 64 10.38 -13.56 10.12
CA SER A 64 8.99 -13.98 10.17
C SER A 64 8.39 -13.43 8.90
N LYS A 65 8.66 -14.17 7.82
CA LYS A 65 8.37 -13.85 6.43
C LYS A 65 6.95 -13.29 6.36
N TYR A 66 6.83 -12.11 5.77
CA TYR A 66 5.55 -11.58 5.36
C TYR A 66 4.98 -12.58 4.32
N GLY A 67 4.13 -13.52 4.73
CA GLY A 67 3.70 -14.63 3.86
C GLY A 67 4.80 -15.69 3.60
N ILE A 68 4.49 -16.73 2.82
CA ILE A 68 5.41 -17.85 2.51
C ILE A 68 6.69 -17.35 1.80
N ASP A 69 6.61 -16.21 1.08
CA ASP A 69 7.69 -15.68 0.22
C ASP A 69 8.21 -14.27 0.59
N GLY A 70 7.89 -13.76 1.79
CA GLY A 70 8.40 -12.46 2.26
C GLY A 70 7.72 -11.22 1.66
N GLU A 71 6.53 -11.36 1.09
CA GLU A 71 5.70 -10.31 0.50
C GLU A 71 4.88 -9.49 1.52
N ALA A 72 5.10 -8.17 1.51
CA ALA A 72 4.43 -7.20 2.35
C ALA A 72 3.02 -6.80 1.87
N PRO A 73 1.99 -6.87 2.75
CA PRO A 73 1.60 -8.07 3.48
C PRO A 73 0.91 -9.10 2.56
N PRO A 74 0.79 -10.36 3.01
CA PRO A 74 -0.06 -11.33 2.32
C PRO A 74 -1.52 -10.96 2.58
N ASN A 75 -2.32 -10.89 1.52
CA ASN A 75 -3.78 -10.88 1.67
C ASN A 75 -4.23 -12.32 1.95
N LYS A 76 -5.46 -12.50 2.44
CA LYS A 76 -6.12 -13.79 2.24
C LYS A 76 -6.14 -14.08 0.74
N ILE A 77 -5.79 -15.30 0.34
CA ILE A 77 -5.76 -15.73 -1.05
C ILE A 77 -7.05 -15.26 -1.76
N GLN A 78 -6.88 -14.55 -2.88
CA GLN A 78 -7.96 -14.02 -3.73
C GLN A 78 -8.85 -12.91 -3.09
N LYS A 79 -8.52 -12.37 -1.92
CA LYS A 79 -9.26 -11.24 -1.33
C LYS A 79 -8.49 -9.92 -1.50
N PRO A 80 -9.09 -8.87 -2.08
CA PRO A 80 -8.42 -7.58 -2.14
C PRO A 80 -8.36 -6.91 -0.75
N TYR A 81 -7.43 -5.98 -0.59
CA TYR A 81 -7.52 -5.01 0.48
C TYR A 81 -8.53 -3.94 0.14
N ASN A 82 -9.12 -3.35 1.17
CA ASN A 82 -9.74 -2.05 1.07
C ASN A 82 -8.70 -1.01 1.47
N ALA A 83 -8.83 0.19 0.94
CA ALA A 83 -7.99 1.30 1.35
C ALA A 83 -8.80 2.56 1.63
N ARG A 84 -8.25 3.42 2.47
CA ARG A 84 -8.81 4.75 2.76
C ARG A 84 -7.74 5.81 2.74
N ILE A 85 -8.11 7.00 2.30
CA ILE A 85 -7.20 8.15 2.31
C ILE A 85 -6.94 8.58 3.76
N ARG A 86 -5.67 8.78 4.08
CA ARG A 86 -5.20 9.43 5.30
C ARG A 86 -4.39 10.67 4.91
N THR A 87 -4.69 11.79 5.55
CA THR A 87 -4.02 13.09 5.33
C THR A 87 -3.43 13.66 6.63
N ASP A 88 -3.64 12.98 7.75
CA ASP A 88 -3.27 13.41 9.09
C ASP A 88 -1.75 13.38 9.37
N GLY A 89 -1.30 14.31 10.20
CA GLY A 89 0.07 14.38 10.73
C GLY A 89 1.16 14.70 9.69
N LYS A 90 2.42 14.70 10.14
CA LYS A 90 3.61 15.00 9.32
C LYS A 90 3.82 14.03 8.13
N LYS A 91 3.12 12.88 8.15
CA LYS A 91 3.17 11.87 7.08
C LYS A 91 2.28 12.21 5.89
N GLY A 92 1.31 13.12 6.04
CA GLY A 92 0.30 13.59 5.06
C GLY A 92 -0.36 12.50 4.17
N PHE A 93 -0.69 12.82 2.91
CA PHE A 93 -1.38 11.91 1.97
C PHE A 93 -0.74 10.53 1.84
N ARG A 94 -1.54 9.50 2.12
CA ARG A 94 -1.26 8.06 2.01
C ARG A 94 -2.58 7.27 1.94
N LEU A 95 -2.52 6.04 1.45
CA LEU A 95 -3.64 5.10 1.54
C LEU A 95 -3.36 4.10 2.65
N GLU A 96 -4.22 4.02 3.66
CA GLU A 96 -4.12 3.00 4.71
C GLU A 96 -4.97 1.79 4.33
N LEU A 97 -4.36 0.60 4.38
CA LEU A 97 -4.95 -0.66 3.94
C LEU A 97 -5.62 -1.39 5.10
N TYR A 98 -6.71 -2.08 4.80
CA TYR A 98 -7.45 -2.91 5.75
C TYR A 98 -8.21 -4.06 5.07
N GLU A 99 -8.54 -5.09 5.84
CA GLU A 99 -9.40 -6.19 5.40
C GLU A 99 -10.83 -5.98 5.93
N SER A 100 -11.82 -6.05 5.03
CA SER A 100 -13.23 -5.94 5.45
C SER A 100 -13.62 -7.14 6.32
N GLY A 101 -14.38 -6.88 7.39
CA GLY A 101 -14.78 -7.90 8.36
C GLY A 101 -13.66 -8.37 9.29
N VAL A 102 -12.49 -7.72 9.27
CA VAL A 102 -11.38 -8.02 10.18
C VAL A 102 -11.24 -6.89 11.22
N GLY A 103 -11.09 -7.28 12.48
CA GLY A 103 -10.98 -6.35 13.62
C GLY A 103 -12.30 -6.13 14.37
N LYS A 104 -12.20 -5.57 15.59
CA LYS A 104 -13.36 -5.19 16.42
C LYS A 104 -13.91 -3.82 15.99
N LYS A 105 -15.11 -3.44 16.42
CA LYS A 105 -15.77 -2.15 16.08
C LYS A 105 -14.84 -0.92 16.14
N ASN A 106 -13.93 -0.88 17.11
CA ASN A 106 -13.02 0.25 17.33
C ASN A 106 -11.64 0.11 16.65
N ASN A 107 -11.40 -0.96 15.88
CA ASN A 107 -10.11 -1.28 15.30
C ASN A 107 -10.27 -1.93 13.92
N LYS A 108 -10.98 -1.23 13.02
CA LYS A 108 -11.34 -1.72 11.66
C LYS A 108 -10.19 -1.63 10.64
N ASN A 109 -9.07 -0.97 10.99
CA ASN A 109 -7.96 -0.71 10.05
C ASN A 109 -6.84 -1.71 10.28
N VAL A 110 -7.21 -2.98 10.16
CA VAL A 110 -6.33 -4.10 10.42
C VAL A 110 -6.30 -5.04 9.22
N ILE A 111 -5.18 -5.75 9.12
CA ILE A 111 -4.96 -6.82 8.16
C ILE A 111 -4.56 -8.05 8.97
N LEU A 112 -5.28 -9.15 8.79
CA LEU A 112 -4.87 -10.46 9.30
C LEU A 112 -4.04 -11.19 8.24
N GLY A 113 -4.45 -11.09 6.97
CA GLY A 113 -3.81 -11.80 5.88
C GLY A 113 -3.93 -13.32 6.03
N THR A 114 -2.86 -14.03 5.68
CA THR A 114 -2.70 -15.48 5.92
C THR A 114 -2.13 -15.82 7.30
N GLY A 115 -1.79 -14.82 8.11
CA GLY A 115 -1.16 -15.00 9.41
C GLY A 115 -2.17 -15.13 10.57
N LYS A 116 -1.63 -15.35 11.78
CA LYS A 116 -2.41 -15.36 13.03
C LYS A 116 -2.40 -14.02 13.77
N VAL A 117 -1.62 -13.04 13.29
CA VAL A 117 -1.37 -11.76 13.97
C VAL A 117 -2.04 -10.62 13.21
N LEU A 118 -2.86 -9.83 13.90
CA LEU A 118 -3.43 -8.61 13.35
C LEU A 118 -2.35 -7.54 13.17
N ARG A 119 -2.28 -6.98 11.98
CA ARG A 119 -1.36 -5.91 11.60
C ARG A 119 -2.12 -4.61 11.41
N LYS A 120 -1.49 -3.50 11.76
CA LYS A 120 -2.07 -2.14 11.69
C LYS A 120 -1.16 -1.23 10.89
N HIS A 121 -1.73 -0.12 10.43
CA HIS A 121 -0.99 0.98 9.81
C HIS A 121 -0.21 0.58 8.54
N ILE A 122 -0.63 -0.49 7.88
CA ILE A 122 -0.12 -0.87 6.56
C ILE A 122 -0.61 0.16 5.56
N GLN A 123 0.31 0.72 4.77
CA GLN A 123 0.00 1.87 3.92
C GLN A 123 0.65 1.75 2.53
N ILE A 124 0.03 2.38 1.54
CA ILE A 124 0.67 2.78 0.28
C ILE A 124 1.07 4.25 0.44
N HIS A 125 2.37 4.52 0.51
CA HIS A 125 2.87 5.86 0.79
C HIS A 125 4.28 6.10 0.29
N ILE A 126 4.80 7.31 0.53
CA ILE A 126 6.21 7.65 0.34
C ILE A 126 6.85 7.96 1.68
N GLY A 127 8.14 7.65 1.79
CA GLY A 127 8.93 7.83 2.99
C GLY A 127 9.21 6.51 3.71
N PRO A 128 9.76 6.57 4.94
CA PRO A 128 10.13 5.36 5.65
C PRO A 128 8.91 4.51 5.98
N GLY A 129 9.01 3.21 5.74
CA GLY A 129 8.03 2.22 6.16
C GLY A 129 7.74 2.40 7.65
N CYS A 130 6.54 2.88 7.96
CA CYS A 130 6.11 3.18 9.32
C CYS A 130 5.52 1.96 10.04
N SER A 131 5.12 0.97 9.26
CA SER A 131 4.75 -0.35 9.72
C SER A 131 5.48 -1.34 8.84
N GLU A 132 5.71 -2.51 9.40
CA GLU A 132 6.17 -3.63 8.63
C GLU A 132 5.06 -4.02 7.64
N GLY A 133 5.36 -4.01 6.34
CA GLY A 133 4.40 -4.38 5.31
C GLY A 133 3.89 -3.24 4.42
N CYS A 134 4.38 -2.01 4.57
CA CYS A 134 4.00 -0.90 3.67
C CYS A 134 4.47 -1.11 2.22
N PHE A 135 3.67 -0.64 1.29
CA PHE A 135 4.01 -0.48 -0.12
C PHE A 135 4.59 0.93 -0.33
N LEU A 136 5.84 1.03 -0.75
CA LEU A 136 6.51 2.34 -0.90
C LEU A 136 6.52 2.77 -2.36
N LEU A 137 5.86 3.88 -2.66
CA LEU A 137 5.89 4.48 -4.00
C LEU A 137 7.29 5.06 -4.27
N THR A 138 7.72 4.99 -5.53
CA THR A 138 9.00 5.58 -5.96
C THR A 138 8.87 7.10 -6.23
N GLY A 139 9.99 7.77 -6.45
CA GLY A 139 10.00 9.18 -6.89
C GLY A 139 9.86 10.23 -5.78
N TRP A 140 9.96 9.84 -4.50
CA TRP A 140 10.01 10.78 -3.36
C TRP A 140 8.85 11.79 -3.35
N THR A 141 9.05 13.02 -2.86
CA THR A 141 8.00 14.04 -2.78
C THR A 141 7.27 14.26 -4.12
N LYS A 142 7.98 14.24 -5.26
CA LYS A 142 7.37 14.39 -6.58
C LYS A 142 6.44 13.21 -6.91
N GLY A 143 6.88 11.97 -6.66
CA GLY A 143 6.06 10.77 -6.82
C GLY A 143 4.80 10.81 -5.95
N ARG A 144 4.91 11.35 -4.74
CA ARG A 144 3.80 11.47 -3.77
C ARG A 144 2.74 12.43 -4.26
N GLU A 145 3.16 13.61 -4.71
CA GLU A 145 2.24 14.61 -5.22
C GLU A 145 1.62 14.16 -6.55
N LYS A 146 2.37 13.45 -7.41
CA LYS A 146 1.82 12.82 -8.62
C LYS A 146 0.73 11.81 -8.26
N PHE A 147 0.98 10.95 -7.28
CA PHE A 147 0.02 9.94 -6.81
C PHE A 147 -1.22 10.56 -6.19
N LYS A 148 -1.04 11.52 -5.28
CA LYS A 148 -2.12 12.32 -4.68
C LYS A 148 -2.98 13.01 -5.73
N ARG A 149 -2.34 13.67 -6.72
CA ARG A 149 -3.04 14.36 -7.80
C ARG A 149 -3.85 13.38 -8.66
N ALA A 150 -3.26 12.25 -9.03
CA ALA A 150 -3.94 11.21 -9.80
C ALA A 150 -5.19 10.69 -9.08
N ILE A 151 -5.07 10.31 -7.79
CA ILE A 151 -6.20 9.84 -6.99
C ILE A 151 -7.29 10.92 -6.90
N LYS A 152 -6.93 12.17 -6.58
CA LYS A 152 -7.90 13.27 -6.51
C LYS A 152 -8.63 13.50 -7.84
N GLN A 153 -7.90 13.49 -8.95
CA GLN A 153 -8.48 13.65 -10.29
C GLN A 153 -9.45 12.51 -10.61
N MET A 154 -9.07 11.27 -10.30
CA MET A 154 -9.92 10.10 -10.52
C MET A 154 -11.22 10.14 -9.71
N ILE A 155 -11.15 10.57 -8.43
CA ILE A 155 -12.34 10.78 -7.59
C ILE A 155 -13.27 11.83 -8.22
N VAL A 156 -12.70 12.97 -8.66
CA VAL A 156 -13.49 14.07 -9.26
C VAL A 156 -14.17 13.60 -10.55
N GLN A 157 -13.46 12.88 -11.41
CA GLN A 157 -14.03 12.30 -12.63
C GLN A 157 -15.20 11.36 -12.31
N ASP A 158 -15.02 10.43 -11.38
CA ASP A 158 -16.07 9.49 -11.01
C ASP A 158 -17.30 10.23 -10.42
N LYS A 159 -17.07 11.18 -9.52
CA LYS A 159 -18.16 12.02 -8.98
C LYS A 159 -18.90 12.79 -10.08
N SER A 160 -18.19 13.36 -11.05
CA SER A 160 -18.81 14.10 -12.16
C SER A 160 -19.70 13.24 -13.06
N ARG A 161 -19.51 11.91 -13.05
CA ARG A 161 -20.33 10.92 -13.77
C ARG A 161 -21.39 10.25 -12.90
N GLY A 162 -21.61 10.71 -11.67
CA GLY A 162 -22.61 10.14 -10.76
C GLY A 162 -22.22 8.79 -10.14
N ILE A 163 -20.94 8.43 -10.15
CA ILE A 163 -20.46 7.18 -9.55
C ILE A 163 -20.50 7.27 -8.02
N LYS A 164 -21.33 6.42 -7.40
CA LYS A 164 -21.59 6.43 -5.95
C LYS A 164 -20.37 6.04 -5.09
N LYS A 165 -19.42 5.30 -5.65
CA LYS A 165 -18.27 4.69 -4.93
C LYS A 165 -16.93 5.33 -5.27
N ALA A 166 -16.95 6.59 -5.72
CA ALA A 166 -15.77 7.32 -6.19
C ALA A 166 -14.62 7.43 -5.17
N GLU A 167 -14.90 7.27 -3.87
CA GLU A 167 -13.91 7.35 -2.78
C GLU A 167 -13.60 6.00 -2.11
N GLU A 168 -14.21 4.92 -2.58
CA GLU A 168 -13.83 3.57 -2.16
C GLU A 168 -12.60 3.13 -2.95
N PHE A 169 -11.68 2.41 -2.29
CA PHE A 169 -10.47 1.89 -2.91
C PHE A 169 -10.35 0.39 -2.67
N ILE A 170 -10.05 -0.34 -3.73
CA ILE A 170 -9.80 -1.78 -3.70
C ILE A 170 -8.39 -2.01 -4.21
N VAL A 171 -7.54 -2.62 -3.39
CA VAL A 171 -6.15 -2.91 -3.73
C VAL A 171 -5.96 -4.41 -3.93
N ARG A 172 -5.50 -4.78 -5.12
CA ARG A 172 -5.17 -6.15 -5.50
C ARG A 172 -3.66 -6.24 -5.73
N VAL A 173 -3.08 -7.32 -5.24
CA VAL A 173 -1.66 -7.62 -5.44
C VAL A 173 -1.58 -8.96 -6.14
N GLU A 174 -0.88 -8.98 -7.28
CA GLU A 174 -0.66 -10.19 -8.07
C GLU A 174 0.24 -11.15 -7.30
N LYS A 175 -0.14 -12.43 -7.23
CA LYS A 175 0.65 -13.45 -6.53
C LYS A 175 1.98 -13.67 -7.24
N ARG A 176 3.09 -13.76 -6.50
CA ARG A 176 4.39 -14.16 -7.04
C ARG A 176 4.36 -15.56 -7.63
#